data_AF-W0T386-F1
#
_entry.id   AF-W0T386-F1
#
_cell.length_a   1.000
_cell.length_b   1.000
_cell.length_c   1.000
_cell.angle_alpha   90.00
_cell.angle_beta   90.00
_cell.angle_gamma   90.00
#
_symmetry.space_group_name_H-M   'P 1'
#
loop_
_entity.id
_entity.type
_entity.pdbx_description
1 polymer ?
#
loop_
_entity_poly.entity_id
_entity_poly.type
_entity_poly.pdbx_seq_one_letter_code
_entity_poly.pdbx_strand_id
1 'polypeptide(L)'
;MMLYVTLQYEFSPLIRSQLADRFPLFYPMDGDSVAISVPLLVGEVIVLLVNYKALTQLFRYRGTKHTYQGFSALFTFLLILGAVFHVFTFACSTFYLPDKNMGKFGVFYLEHLNYIWVNAQAFQCVKYVPQLSLNWMGMCTMGVSSKFVLISLLSSVIGILSHYIGFPDKSQFYLIPWNSYPLFVFMCQAISVILLLYQSHFIYANRSPYLPRGS
;
A
#
# COMPACT_ATOMS: atom_id res chain seq x y z
N MET A 1 3.16 -7.30 1.41
CA MET A 1 3.72 -6.48 2.52
C MET A 1 2.70 -6.34 3.63
N MET A 2 1.51 -5.77 3.39
CA MET A 2 0.46 -5.66 4.44
C MET A 2 0.03 -6.99 5.05
N LEU A 3 -0.25 -8.03 4.25
CA LEU A 3 -0.61 -9.36 4.77
C LEU A 3 0.41 -9.91 5.79
N TYR A 4 1.70 -9.73 5.52
CA TYR A 4 2.76 -10.15 6.45
C TYR A 4 2.68 -9.38 7.77
N VAL A 5 2.50 -8.05 7.69
CA VAL A 5 2.33 -7.19 8.86
C VAL A 5 1.09 -7.60 9.67
N THR A 6 -0.06 -7.76 9.00
CA THR A 6 -1.33 -8.19 9.60
C THR A 6 -1.18 -9.51 10.37
N LEU A 7 -0.59 -10.53 9.73
CA LEU A 7 -0.37 -11.83 10.36
C LEU A 7 0.59 -11.76 11.56
N GLN A 8 1.61 -10.90 11.49
CA GLN A 8 2.56 -10.73 12.58
C GLN A 8 1.89 -10.05 13.78
N TYR A 9 1.16 -8.95 13.59
CA TYR A 9 0.40 -8.31 14.67
C TYR A 9 -0.64 -9.24 15.29
N GLU A 10 -1.27 -10.08 14.48
CA GLU A 10 -2.27 -11.04 14.95
C GLU A 10 -1.62 -12.17 15.78
N PHE A 11 -0.57 -12.82 15.29
CA PHE A 11 -0.11 -14.09 15.86
C PHE A 11 1.22 -14.05 16.63
N SER A 12 2.02 -12.98 16.51
CA SER A 12 3.35 -12.95 17.12
C SER A 12 3.30 -12.54 18.60
N PRO A 13 3.69 -13.42 19.54
CA PRO A 13 3.72 -13.08 20.96
C PRO A 13 4.78 -12.01 21.29
N LEU A 14 5.89 -11.98 20.54
CA LEU A 14 6.96 -10.99 20.71
C LEU A 14 6.45 -9.56 20.49
N ILE A 15 5.63 -9.37 19.45
CA ILE A 15 5.06 -8.06 19.13
C ILE A 15 4.10 -7.61 20.22
N ARG A 16 3.28 -8.53 20.74
CA ARG A 16 2.35 -8.23 21.84
C ARG A 16 3.11 -7.78 23.08
N SER A 17 4.18 -8.49 23.45
CA SER A 17 5.05 -8.09 24.55
C SER A 17 5.68 -6.71 24.32
N GLN A 18 6.25 -6.48 23.13
CA GLN A 18 6.90 -5.20 22.79
C GLN A 18 5.91 -4.02 22.73
N LEU A 19 4.66 -4.26 22.30
CA LEU A 19 3.60 -3.26 22.30
C LEU A 19 3.12 -2.96 23.72
N ALA A 20 2.92 -3.99 24.55
CA ALA A 20 2.46 -3.82 25.92
C ALA A 20 3.52 -3.12 26.79
N ASP A 21 4.79 -3.44 26.61
CA ASP A 21 5.89 -2.76 27.32
C ASP A 21 6.01 -1.28 26.92
N ARG A 22 5.78 -0.96 25.64
CA ARG A 22 5.89 0.42 25.13
C ARG A 22 4.65 1.27 25.41
N PHE A 23 3.47 0.66 25.32
CA PHE A 23 2.17 1.34 25.39
C PHE A 23 1.22 0.59 26.35
N PRO A 24 1.57 0.48 27.64
CA PRO A 24 0.86 -0.36 28.60
C PRO A 24 -0.58 0.09 28.87
N LEU A 25 -0.88 1.38 28.65
CA LEU A 25 -2.23 1.93 28.79
C LEU A 25 -3.20 1.49 27.68
N PHE A 26 -2.67 1.13 26.50
CA PHE A 26 -3.48 0.81 25.32
C PHE A 26 -3.48 -0.69 25.00
N TYR A 27 -2.40 -1.39 25.33
CA TYR A 27 -2.22 -2.81 25.04
C TYR A 27 -1.83 -3.56 26.33
N PRO A 28 -2.79 -4.13 27.07
CA PRO A 28 -2.49 -4.94 28.26
C PRO A 28 -1.82 -6.26 27.89
N MET A 29 -0.87 -6.72 28.73
CA MET A 29 -0.15 -8.00 28.54
C MET A 29 -1.09 -9.23 28.54
N ASP A 30 -2.15 -9.17 29.33
CA ASP A 30 -3.11 -10.26 29.52
C ASP A 30 -4.35 -10.14 28.61
N GLY A 31 -4.45 -9.08 27.81
CA GLY A 31 -5.68 -8.76 27.07
C GLY A 31 -5.72 -9.26 25.63
N ASP A 32 -6.89 -9.00 25.01
CA ASP A 32 -7.22 -9.42 23.65
C ASP A 32 -6.21 -8.94 22.60
N SER A 33 -6.13 -9.74 21.53
CA SER A 33 -5.31 -9.49 20.35
C SER A 33 -5.41 -8.05 19.86
N VAL A 34 -4.27 -7.52 19.40
CA VAL A 34 -4.18 -6.28 18.61
C VAL A 34 -5.35 -6.23 17.62
N ALA A 35 -6.06 -5.09 17.54
CA ALA A 35 -7.23 -4.98 16.67
C ALA A 35 -6.86 -5.25 15.21
N ILE A 36 -7.37 -6.36 14.65
CA ILE A 36 -7.24 -6.74 13.24
C ILE A 36 -8.64 -6.98 12.67
N SER A 37 -8.90 -6.42 11.49
CA SER A 37 -10.16 -6.63 10.79
C SER A 37 -10.08 -7.84 9.87
N VAL A 38 -10.82 -8.92 10.20
CA VAL A 38 -10.88 -10.15 9.39
C VAL A 38 -11.36 -9.89 7.95
N PRO A 39 -12.40 -9.05 7.69
CA PRO A 39 -12.80 -8.71 6.32
C PRO A 39 -11.67 -8.07 5.50
N LEU A 40 -10.88 -7.17 6.11
CA LEU A 40 -9.73 -6.56 5.45
C LEU A 40 -8.63 -7.59 5.17
N LEU A 41 -8.37 -8.52 6.10
CA LEU A 41 -7.43 -9.62 5.90
C LEU A 41 -7.82 -10.50 4.70
N VAL A 42 -9.09 -10.86 4.56
CA VAL A 42 -9.59 -11.61 3.38
C VAL A 42 -9.38 -10.80 2.10
N GLY A 43 -9.65 -9.49 2.15
CA GLY A 43 -9.38 -8.58 1.03
C GLY A 43 -7.90 -8.55 0.63
N GLU A 44 -6.98 -8.52 1.60
CA GLU A 44 -5.53 -8.57 1.36
C GLU A 44 -5.10 -9.85 0.66
N VAL A 45 -5.67 -11.01 1.04
CA VAL A 45 -5.41 -12.29 0.38
C VAL A 45 -5.89 -12.27 -1.07
N ILE A 46 -7.09 -11.75 -1.32
CA ILE A 46 -7.64 -11.62 -2.69
C ILE A 46 -6.74 -10.71 -3.55
N VAL A 47 -6.35 -9.55 -3.02
CA VAL A 47 -5.46 -8.61 -3.71
C VAL A 47 -4.11 -9.26 -4.04
N LEU A 48 -3.55 -10.07 -3.12
CA LEU A 48 -2.31 -10.80 -3.38
C LEU A 48 -2.46 -11.78 -4.54
N LEU A 49 -3.55 -12.56 -4.58
CA LEU A 49 -3.83 -13.51 -5.67
C LEU A 49 -3.99 -12.80 -7.02
N VAL A 50 -4.72 -11.67 -7.05
CA VAL A 50 -4.90 -10.86 -8.27
C VAL A 50 -3.56 -10.30 -8.74
N ASN A 51 -2.76 -9.72 -7.82
CA ASN A 51 -1.44 -9.18 -8.15
C ASN A 51 -0.48 -10.25 -8.66
N TYR A 52 -0.52 -11.46 -8.10
CA TYR A 52 0.28 -12.59 -8.59
C TYR A 52 -0.08 -12.96 -10.04
N LYS A 53 -1.38 -13.00 -10.37
CA LYS A 53 -1.85 -13.24 -11.74
C LYS A 53 -1.43 -12.12 -12.70
N ALA A 54 -1.60 -10.86 -12.28
CA ALA A 54 -1.18 -9.70 -13.06
C ALA A 54 0.33 -9.70 -13.32
N LEU A 55 1.14 -10.03 -12.31
CA LEU A 55 2.60 -10.14 -12.44
C LEU A 55 2.99 -11.27 -13.41
N THR A 56 2.34 -12.43 -13.31
CA THR A 56 2.55 -13.55 -14.24
C THR A 56 2.23 -13.14 -15.68
N GLN A 57 1.14 -12.39 -15.88
CA GLN A 57 0.77 -11.84 -17.18
C GLN A 57 1.83 -10.84 -17.68
N LEU A 58 2.32 -9.94 -16.83
CA LEU A 58 3.38 -8.98 -17.18
C LEU A 58 4.67 -9.69 -17.61
N PHE A 59 5.08 -10.76 -16.92
CA PHE A 59 6.24 -11.55 -17.31
C PHE A 59 6.07 -12.23 -18.67
N ARG A 60 4.90 -12.81 -18.93
CA ARG A 60 4.58 -13.40 -20.25
C ARG A 60 4.56 -12.33 -21.34
N TYR A 61 3.99 -11.18 -21.05
CA TYR A 61 3.89 -10.06 -21.98
C TYR A 61 5.25 -9.46 -22.33
N ARG A 62 6.20 -9.42 -21.39
CA ARG A 62 7.59 -9.03 -21.66
C ARG A 62 8.29 -9.98 -22.63
N GLY A 63 7.90 -11.26 -22.65
CA GLY A 63 8.40 -12.25 -23.62
C GLY A 63 8.10 -11.90 -25.08
N THR A 64 7.16 -11.01 -25.35
CA THR A 64 6.76 -10.63 -26.73
C THR A 64 7.65 -9.57 -27.38
N LYS A 65 8.65 -9.02 -26.66
CA LYS A 65 9.69 -8.09 -27.18
C LYS A 65 9.15 -6.88 -27.97
N HIS A 66 8.00 -6.32 -27.57
CA HIS A 66 7.46 -5.14 -28.26
C HIS A 66 8.28 -3.90 -27.92
N THR A 67 8.64 -3.09 -28.91
CA THR A 67 9.60 -1.96 -28.83
C THR A 67 9.24 -0.86 -27.83
N TYR A 68 7.95 -0.76 -27.45
CA TYR A 68 7.44 0.22 -26.49
C TYR A 68 7.22 -0.36 -25.08
N GLN A 69 7.74 -1.55 -24.78
CA GLN A 69 7.67 -2.17 -23.46
C GLN A 69 8.89 -1.74 -22.62
N GLY A 70 8.71 -0.73 -21.77
CA GLY A 70 9.72 -0.29 -20.81
C GLY A 70 9.20 -0.37 -19.37
N PHE A 71 10.01 -0.90 -18.45
CA PHE A 71 9.84 -0.64 -17.03
C PHE A 71 10.64 0.61 -16.66
N SER A 72 10.06 1.49 -15.86
CA SER A 72 10.79 2.66 -15.35
C SER A 72 11.98 2.19 -14.51
N ALA A 73 13.20 2.48 -14.97
CA ALA A 73 14.43 2.13 -14.26
C ALA A 73 14.46 2.73 -12.85
N LEU A 74 13.92 3.94 -12.69
CA LEU A 74 13.75 4.59 -11.39
C LEU A 74 12.85 3.77 -10.47
N PHE A 75 11.70 3.30 -10.96
CA PHE A 75 10.78 2.50 -10.16
C PHE A 75 11.39 1.15 -9.77
N THR A 76 12.11 0.50 -10.70
CA THR A 76 12.85 -0.73 -10.41
C THR A 76 13.93 -0.51 -9.35
N PHE A 77 14.70 0.58 -9.45
CA PHE A 77 15.70 0.94 -8.45
C PHE A 77 15.07 1.17 -7.07
N LEU A 78 13.97 1.93 -6.98
CA LEU A 78 13.26 2.18 -5.74
C LEU A 78 12.73 0.88 -5.09
N LEU A 79 12.23 -0.06 -5.89
CA LEU A 79 11.80 -1.38 -5.39
C LEU A 79 12.97 -2.19 -4.83
N ILE A 80 14.12 -2.21 -5.52
CA ILE A 80 15.33 -2.90 -5.05
C ILE A 80 15.83 -2.26 -3.75
N LEU A 81 15.91 -0.93 -3.70
CA LEU A 81 16.34 -0.19 -2.51
C LEU A 81 15.42 -0.49 -1.32
N GLY A 82 14.10 -0.48 -1.54
CA GLY A 82 13.11 -0.86 -0.52
C GLY A 82 13.29 -2.30 -0.04
N ALA A 83 13.53 -3.25 -0.95
CA ALA A 83 13.78 -4.64 -0.60
C ALA A 83 15.05 -4.79 0.27
N VAL A 84 16.15 -4.15 -0.12
CA VAL A 84 17.40 -4.15 0.66
C VAL A 84 17.19 -3.54 2.04
N PHE A 85 16.48 -2.41 2.12
CA PHE A 85 16.13 -1.78 3.40
C PHE A 85 15.32 -2.70 4.32
N HIS A 86 14.35 -3.44 3.77
CA HIS A 86 13.56 -4.39 4.56
C HIS A 86 14.37 -5.60 5.02
N VAL A 87 15.25 -6.14 4.18
CA VAL A 87 16.16 -7.22 4.59
C VAL A 87 17.11 -6.75 5.68
N PHE A 88 17.67 -5.55 5.55
CA PHE A 88 18.56 -4.97 6.54
C PHE A 88 17.85 -4.75 7.89
N THR A 89 16.68 -4.12 7.90
CA THR A 89 15.91 -3.89 9.14
C THR A 89 15.41 -5.19 9.78
N PHE A 90 15.09 -6.20 8.96
CA PHE A 90 14.78 -7.54 9.46
C PHE A 90 16.00 -8.18 10.14
N ALA A 91 17.17 -8.13 9.49
CA ALA A 91 18.40 -8.65 10.07
C ALA A 91 18.75 -7.94 11.38
N CYS A 92 18.70 -6.60 11.42
CA CYS A 92 18.96 -5.83 12.64
C CYS A 92 17.99 -6.15 13.79
N SER A 93 16.71 -6.44 13.49
CA SER A 93 15.72 -6.76 14.51
C SER A 93 15.75 -8.21 15.00
N THR A 94 16.26 -9.13 14.17
CA THR A 94 16.36 -10.56 14.51
C THR A 94 17.71 -10.95 15.11
N PHE A 95 18.78 -10.21 14.78
CA PHE A 95 20.10 -10.44 15.34
C PHE A 95 20.10 -10.05 16.83
N TYR A 96 20.12 -11.07 17.70
CA TYR A 96 19.98 -11.02 19.17
C TYR A 96 18.57 -10.91 19.76
N LEU A 97 17.52 -11.02 18.93
CA LEU A 97 16.08 -11.16 19.28
C LEU A 97 15.73 -10.85 20.76
N PRO A 98 15.89 -9.59 21.18
CA PRO A 98 15.79 -9.28 22.59
C PRO A 98 14.32 -9.02 22.96
N ASP A 99 13.82 -9.76 23.94
CA ASP A 99 12.42 -9.65 24.38
C ASP A 99 12.12 -8.28 25.01
N LYS A 100 13.09 -7.67 25.71
CA LYS A 100 12.90 -6.45 26.50
C LYS A 100 13.81 -5.27 26.17
N ASN A 101 15.03 -5.51 25.67
CA ASN A 101 16.00 -4.45 25.38
C ASN A 101 16.12 -4.27 23.87
N MET A 102 16.39 -3.08 23.35
CA MET A 102 16.47 -2.79 21.91
C MET A 102 17.65 -3.46 21.14
N GLY A 103 18.28 -4.46 21.75
CA GLY A 103 19.43 -5.18 21.18
C GLY A 103 20.63 -4.27 20.95
N LYS A 104 21.61 -4.77 20.20
CA LYS A 104 22.82 -4.02 19.87
C LYS A 104 22.57 -2.92 18.83
N PHE A 105 21.58 -3.11 17.96
CA PHE A 105 21.32 -2.24 16.81
C PHE A 105 20.18 -1.24 17.04
N GLY A 106 19.50 -1.28 18.18
CA GLY A 106 18.47 -0.30 18.54
C GLY A 106 17.15 -0.45 17.77
N VAL A 107 16.93 -1.58 17.09
CA VAL A 107 15.73 -1.84 16.27
C VAL A 107 15.03 -3.05 16.86
N PHE A 108 13.83 -2.88 17.45
CA PHE A 108 13.01 -4.02 17.80
C PHE A 108 12.31 -4.58 16.57
N TYR A 109 11.81 -5.79 16.71
CA TYR A 109 11.01 -6.45 15.68
C TYR A 109 9.74 -5.65 15.35
N LEU A 110 9.15 -4.99 16.35
CA LEU A 110 8.05 -4.05 16.17
C LEU A 110 8.40 -2.88 15.21
N GLU A 111 9.59 -2.26 15.29
CA GLU A 111 9.97 -1.19 14.35
C GLU A 111 10.06 -1.69 12.92
N HIS A 112 10.66 -2.86 12.72
CA HIS A 112 10.77 -3.43 11.38
C HIS A 112 9.39 -3.57 10.71
N LEU A 113 8.39 -4.04 11.46
CA LEU A 113 7.02 -4.15 10.97
C LEU A 113 6.35 -2.79 10.75
N ASN A 114 6.57 -1.84 11.65
CA ASN A 114 6.11 -0.46 11.46
C ASN A 114 6.72 0.16 10.20
N TYR A 115 7.99 -0.09 9.89
CA TYR A 115 8.62 0.38 8.65
C TYR A 115 7.99 -0.24 7.41
N ILE A 116 7.70 -1.55 7.43
CA ILE A 116 6.97 -2.20 6.34
C ILE A 116 5.59 -1.58 6.18
N TRP A 117 4.88 -1.34 7.28
CA TRP A 117 3.55 -0.73 7.27
C TRP A 117 3.59 0.68 6.67
N VAL A 118 4.46 1.57 7.17
CA VAL A 118 4.60 2.94 6.65
C VAL A 118 4.94 2.95 5.17
N ASN A 119 5.88 2.11 4.73
CA ASN A 119 6.23 2.01 3.31
C ASN A 119 5.05 1.52 2.47
N ALA A 120 4.28 0.54 2.96
CA ALA A 120 3.08 0.07 2.28
C ALA A 120 2.04 1.19 2.14
N GLN A 121 1.82 2.00 3.18
CA GLN A 121 0.93 3.16 3.11
C GLN A 121 1.42 4.22 2.12
N ALA A 122 2.72 4.51 2.11
CA ALA A 122 3.32 5.43 1.14
C ALA A 122 3.11 4.96 -0.31
N PHE A 123 3.30 3.66 -0.59
CA PHE A 123 3.02 3.09 -1.91
C PHE A 123 1.54 3.21 -2.30
N GLN A 124 0.62 3.06 -1.34
CA GLN A 124 -0.82 3.24 -1.60
C GLN A 124 -1.17 4.69 -1.95
N CYS A 125 -0.46 5.69 -1.41
CA CYS A 125 -0.65 7.08 -1.79
C CYS A 125 -0.23 7.38 -3.23
N VAL A 126 0.84 6.73 -3.71
CA VAL A 126 1.41 6.99 -5.04
C VAL A 126 0.97 5.99 -6.11
N LYS A 127 0.04 5.07 -5.81
CA LYS A 127 -0.35 3.98 -6.74
C LYS A 127 -0.86 4.46 -8.11
N TYR A 128 -1.46 5.65 -8.17
CA TYR A 128 -2.01 6.23 -9.40
C TYR A 128 -1.03 7.17 -10.12
N VAL A 129 0.11 7.50 -9.50
CA VAL A 129 1.12 8.40 -10.08
C VAL A 129 1.63 7.90 -11.43
N PRO A 130 1.96 6.60 -11.62
CA PRO A 130 2.41 6.12 -12.94
C PRO A 130 1.40 6.39 -14.05
N GLN A 131 0.10 6.19 -13.78
CA GLN A 131 -0.95 6.46 -14.76
C GLN A 131 -1.14 7.97 -15.00
N LEU A 132 -1.14 8.78 -13.94
CA LEU A 132 -1.21 10.24 -14.06
C LEU A 132 -0.07 10.80 -14.91
N SER A 133 1.15 10.29 -14.71
CA SER A 133 2.33 10.65 -15.48
C SER A 133 2.22 10.21 -16.94
N LEU A 134 1.83 8.95 -17.19
CA LEU A 134 1.60 8.46 -18.55
C LEU A 134 0.56 9.32 -19.28
N ASN A 135 -0.49 9.70 -18.56
CA ASN A 135 -1.55 10.51 -19.14
C ASN A 135 -1.04 11.91 -19.53
N TRP A 136 -0.21 12.52 -18.68
CA TRP A 136 0.37 13.84 -18.92
C TRP A 136 1.38 13.86 -20.06
N MET A 137 2.11 12.76 -20.26
CA MET A 137 3.07 12.62 -21.37
C MET A 137 2.40 12.57 -22.75
N GLY A 138 1.06 12.56 -22.82
CA GLY A 138 0.31 12.68 -24.08
C GLY A 138 0.50 11.51 -25.03
N MET A 139 1.14 10.43 -24.58
CA MET A 139 1.34 9.23 -25.38
C MET A 139 0.02 8.46 -25.52
N CYS A 140 -0.12 7.71 -26.62
CA CYS A 140 -1.30 6.91 -26.97
C CYS A 140 -1.51 5.74 -25.98
N THR A 141 -1.82 6.03 -24.71
CA THR A 141 -2.24 5.02 -23.74
C THR A 141 -3.75 4.95 -23.77
N MET A 142 -4.29 3.76 -24.05
CA MET A 142 -5.69 3.46 -23.76
C MET A 142 -5.95 3.82 -22.30
N GLY A 143 -6.83 4.79 -22.08
CA GLY A 143 -7.14 5.30 -20.74
C GLY A 143 -7.65 4.20 -19.83
N VAL A 144 -7.60 4.46 -18.53
CA VAL A 144 -8.21 3.58 -17.53
C VAL A 144 -9.72 3.52 -17.75
N SER A 145 -10.31 2.33 -17.62
CA SER A 145 -11.77 2.14 -17.74
C SER A 145 -12.52 3.11 -16.82
N SER A 146 -13.51 3.83 -17.36
CA SER A 146 -14.33 4.79 -16.60
C SER A 146 -15.02 4.15 -15.40
N LYS A 147 -15.44 2.88 -15.54
CA LYS A 147 -16.01 2.09 -14.44
C LYS A 147 -15.02 1.90 -13.30
N PHE A 148 -13.74 1.63 -13.62
CA PHE A 148 -12.70 1.48 -12.61
C PHE A 148 -12.43 2.80 -11.87
N VAL A 149 -12.39 3.91 -12.60
CA VAL A 149 -12.17 5.24 -12.01
C VAL A 149 -13.32 5.60 -11.06
N LEU A 150 -14.57 5.36 -11.46
CA LEU A 150 -15.75 5.59 -10.61
C LEU A 150 -15.75 4.71 -9.36
N ILE A 151 -15.48 3.40 -9.50
CA ILE A 151 -15.39 2.47 -8.35
C ILE A 151 -14.26 2.89 -7.41
N SER A 152 -13.12 3.34 -7.94
CA SER A 152 -11.99 3.83 -7.14
C SER A 152 -12.34 5.10 -6.35
N LEU A 153 -13.09 6.02 -6.97
CA LEU A 153 -13.56 7.23 -6.30
C LEU A 153 -14.54 6.88 -5.17
N LEU A 154 -15.54 6.04 -5.46
CA LEU A 154 -16.52 5.58 -4.47
C LEU A 154 -15.83 4.89 -3.30
N SER A 155 -14.86 4.01 -3.57
CA SER A 155 -14.08 3.33 -2.53
C SER A 155 -13.30 4.32 -1.66
N SER A 156 -12.69 5.35 -2.24
CA SER A 156 -11.95 6.36 -1.49
C SER A 156 -12.86 7.22 -0.62
N VAL A 157 -14.03 7.61 -1.15
CA VAL A 157 -15.04 8.38 -0.40
C VAL A 157 -15.63 7.55 0.74
N ILE A 158 -15.97 6.28 0.52
CA ILE A 158 -16.44 5.37 1.57
C ILE A 158 -15.37 5.20 2.65
N GLY A 159 -14.09 5.11 2.28
CA GLY A 159 -12.98 5.04 3.24
C GLY A 159 -12.81 6.31 4.09
N ILE A 160 -13.02 7.49 3.50
CA ILE A 160 -13.05 8.75 4.25
C ILE A 160 -14.23 8.76 5.22
N LEU A 161 -15.43 8.43 4.74
CA LEU A 161 -16.65 8.40 5.55
C LEU A 161 -16.57 7.38 6.69
N SER A 162 -16.02 6.19 6.44
CA SER A 162 -15.88 5.15 7.46
C SER A 162 -14.98 5.59 8.61
N HIS A 163 -13.98 6.45 8.34
CA HIS A 163 -13.14 7.01 9.39
C HIS A 163 -13.90 7.98 10.30
N TYR A 164 -14.79 8.81 9.75
CA TYR A 164 -15.62 9.75 10.52
C TYR A 164 -16.80 9.08 11.24
N ILE A 165 -17.42 8.08 10.60
CA ILE A 165 -18.60 7.39 11.16
C ILE A 165 -18.19 6.30 12.15
N GLY A 166 -17.13 5.55 11.86
CA GLY A 166 -16.71 4.40 12.65
C GLY A 166 -15.98 4.75 13.94
N PHE A 167 -15.38 5.94 14.03
CA PHE A 167 -14.58 6.37 15.18
C PHE A 167 -14.96 7.78 15.65
N PRO A 168 -16.21 7.96 16.15
CA PRO A 168 -16.69 9.28 16.60
C PRO A 168 -15.91 9.78 17.83
N ASP A 169 -15.39 8.87 18.65
CA ASP A 169 -14.54 9.20 19.79
C ASP A 169 -13.06 9.02 19.45
N LYS A 170 -12.34 10.14 19.36
CA LYS A 170 -10.89 10.16 19.08
C LYS A 170 -10.06 9.54 20.20
N SER A 171 -10.62 9.35 21.39
CA SER A 171 -9.92 8.77 22.54
C SER A 171 -9.61 7.27 22.35
N GLN A 172 -10.32 6.58 21.46
CA GLN A 172 -10.20 5.13 21.23
C GLN A 172 -9.41 4.77 19.96
N PHE A 173 -8.45 5.61 19.55
CA PHE A 173 -7.67 5.38 18.33
C PHE A 173 -6.91 4.04 18.32
N TYR A 174 -6.58 3.48 19.49
CA TYR A 174 -5.88 2.20 19.64
C TYR A 174 -6.74 0.98 19.26
N LEU A 175 -8.06 1.14 19.13
CA LEU A 175 -8.99 0.13 18.63
C LEU A 175 -9.11 0.11 17.10
N ILE A 176 -8.54 1.10 16.42
CA ILE A 176 -8.54 1.14 14.96
C ILE A 176 -7.72 -0.05 14.45
N PRO A 177 -8.28 -0.89 13.54
CA PRO A 177 -7.55 -2.05 13.07
C PRO A 177 -6.24 -1.68 12.38
N TRP A 178 -5.14 -2.35 12.73
CA TRP A 178 -3.81 -2.04 12.16
C TRP A 178 -3.72 -2.28 10.65
N ASN A 179 -4.53 -3.19 10.13
CA ASN A 179 -4.65 -3.44 8.70
C ASN A 179 -5.60 -2.47 7.96
N SER A 180 -6.15 -1.48 8.65
CA SER A 180 -6.89 -0.39 8.01
C SER A 180 -5.95 0.64 7.37
N TYR A 181 -6.46 1.31 6.34
CA TYR A 181 -5.76 2.45 5.74
C TYR A 181 -5.99 3.72 6.56
N PRO A 182 -4.95 4.49 6.87
CA PRO A 182 -5.12 5.78 7.53
C PRO A 182 -5.79 6.79 6.60
N LEU A 183 -6.45 7.81 7.18
CA LEU A 183 -7.22 8.81 6.44
C LEU A 183 -6.44 9.45 5.28
N PHE A 184 -5.16 9.78 5.50
CA PHE A 184 -4.34 10.44 4.48
C PHE A 184 -4.18 9.58 3.21
N VAL A 185 -4.19 8.25 3.33
CA VAL A 185 -4.13 7.36 2.16
C VAL A 185 -5.39 7.52 1.32
N PHE A 186 -6.56 7.51 1.93
CA PHE A 186 -7.82 7.74 1.21
C PHE A 186 -7.87 9.13 0.58
N MET A 187 -7.34 10.16 1.25
CA MET A 187 -7.26 11.52 0.70
C MET A 187 -6.34 11.58 -0.53
N CYS A 188 -5.13 11.02 -0.46
CA CYS A 188 -4.21 10.94 -1.60
C CYS A 188 -4.82 10.18 -2.78
N GLN A 189 -5.53 9.08 -2.50
CA GLN A 189 -6.21 8.29 -3.53
C GLN A 189 -7.37 9.07 -4.17
N ALA A 190 -8.21 9.72 -3.37
CA ALA A 190 -9.31 10.55 -3.88
C ALA A 190 -8.80 11.68 -4.78
N ILE A 191 -7.78 12.43 -4.34
CA ILE A 191 -7.15 13.49 -5.14
C ILE A 191 -6.62 12.93 -6.46
N SER A 192 -5.89 11.81 -6.40
CA SER A 192 -5.33 11.19 -7.60
C SER A 192 -6.40 10.73 -8.59
N VAL A 193 -7.52 10.18 -8.10
CA VAL A 193 -8.64 9.74 -8.94
C VAL A 193 -9.39 10.93 -9.55
N ILE A 194 -9.56 12.02 -8.80
CA ILE A 194 -10.12 13.27 -9.33
C ILE A 194 -9.24 13.82 -10.44
N LEU A 195 -7.92 13.79 -10.28
CA LEU A 195 -6.99 14.18 -11.33
C LEU A 195 -7.10 13.27 -12.56
N LEU A 196 -7.25 11.96 -12.39
CA LEU A 196 -7.50 11.03 -13.51
C LEU A 196 -8.81 11.36 -14.24
N LEU A 197 -9.89 11.69 -13.51
CA LEU A 197 -11.16 12.11 -14.11
C LEU A 197 -11.03 13.44 -14.86
N TYR A 198 -10.30 14.39 -14.29
CA TYR A 198 -10.01 15.65 -14.95
C TYR A 198 -9.25 15.41 -16.27
N GLN A 199 -8.21 14.56 -16.24
CA GLN A 199 -7.48 14.20 -17.46
C GLN A 199 -8.41 13.50 -18.48
N SER A 200 -9.24 12.54 -18.05
CA SER A 200 -10.18 11.84 -18.94
C SER A 200 -11.16 12.77 -19.66
N HIS A 201 -11.71 13.77 -18.95
CA HIS A 201 -12.72 14.65 -19.50
C HIS A 201 -12.15 15.85 -20.25
N PHE A 202 -11.04 16.43 -19.81
CA PHE A 202 -10.55 17.71 -20.35
C PHE A 202 -9.35 17.56 -21.28
N ILE A 203 -8.50 16.55 -21.07
CA ILE A 203 -7.30 16.35 -21.90
C ILE A 203 -7.61 15.43 -23.09
N TYR A 204 -8.42 14.39 -22.90
CA TYR A 204 -8.67 13.37 -23.93
C TYR A 204 -9.94 13.56 -24.75
N ALA A 205 -10.97 14.25 -24.25
CA ALA A 205 -12.27 14.33 -24.94
C ALA A 205 -12.18 14.92 -26.36
N ASN A 206 -11.14 15.71 -26.66
CA ASN A 206 -10.94 16.35 -27.97
C ASN A 206 -9.67 15.91 -28.70
N ARG A 207 -8.95 14.89 -28.21
CA ARG A 207 -7.74 14.36 -28.85
C ARG A 207 -7.80 12.84 -28.86
N SER A 208 -8.42 12.26 -29.89
CA SER A 208 -8.28 10.83 -30.14
C SER A 208 -6.79 10.54 -30.38
N PRO A 209 -6.17 9.64 -29.60
CA PRO A 209 -4.79 9.23 -29.84
C PRO A 209 -4.71 8.58 -31.23
N TYR A 210 -4.07 9.25 -32.17
CA TYR A 210 -3.74 8.66 -33.47
C TYR A 210 -2.34 8.07 -33.38
N LEU A 211 -2.21 6.80 -33.76
CA LEU A 211 -0.90 6.21 -34.02
C LEU A 211 -0.36 6.89 -35.29
N PRO A 212 0.78 7.60 -35.26
CA PRO A 212 1.39 8.09 -36.48
C PRO A 212 1.67 6.87 -37.37
N ARG A 213 1.13 6.88 -38.59
CA ARG A 213 1.51 5.87 -39.60
C ARG A 213 3.00 6.03 -39.82
N GLY A 214 3.76 4.97 -39.54
CA GLY A 214 5.21 4.97 -39.70
C GLY A 214 5.59 5.46 -41.09
N SER A 215 6.38 6.54 -41.13
CA SER A 215 7.11 7.00 -42.31
C SER A 215 8.41 6.23 -42.45
#